data_AF-A0A920HH84-F1
#
_entry.id   AF-A0A920HH84-F1
#
_cell.length_a   1.000
_cell.length_b   1.000
_cell.length_c   1.000
_cell.angle_alpha   90.00
_cell.angle_beta   90.00
_cell.angle_gamma   90.00
#
_symmetry.space_group_name_H-M   'P 1'
#
loop_
_entity.id
_entity.type
_entity.pdbx_description
1 polymer ?
#
loop_
_entity_poly.entity_id
_entity_poly.type
_entity_poly.pdbx_seq_one_letter_code
_entity_poly.pdbx_strand_id
1 'polypeptide(L)'
;MPFTEKIPSSSSSTIKSQSIDSPFSSFASELKNPFVIPGIRNLQIESQLNPNYTFENFLEGDSNRLARSAGIAVSNKPGGTSF
;
A
#
# COMPACT_ATOMS: atom_id res chain seq x y z
N MET A 1 -22.05 33.71 19.08
CA MET A 1 -21.85 32.31 19.51
C MET A 1 -21.71 31.48 18.25
N PRO A 2 -20.56 30.81 18.00
CA PRO A 2 -20.41 30.00 16.79
C PRO A 2 -21.26 28.73 16.92
N PHE A 3 -21.94 28.38 15.82
CA PHE A 3 -22.76 27.18 15.72
C PHE A 3 -21.90 26.05 15.15
N THR A 4 -21.74 24.97 15.93
CA THR A 4 -21.03 23.76 15.48
C THR A 4 -22.05 22.66 15.26
N GLU A 5 -22.31 22.34 14.00
CA GLU A 5 -23.15 21.21 13.61
C GLU A 5 -22.30 19.95 13.53
N LYS A 6 -22.65 18.92 14.33
CA LYS A 6 -21.97 17.62 14.30
C LYS A 6 -22.58 16.77 13.19
N ILE A 7 -21.92 16.71 12.04
CA ILE A 7 -22.33 15.82 10.95
C ILE A 7 -21.95 14.37 11.31
N PRO A 8 -22.91 13.43 11.38
CA PRO A 8 -22.60 12.02 11.59
C PRO A 8 -21.93 11.43 10.33
N SER A 9 -20.74 10.87 10.48
CA SER A 9 -20.04 10.11 9.44
C SER A 9 -20.67 8.70 9.30
N SER A 10 -21.80 8.59 8.60
CA SER A 10 -22.46 7.30 8.33
C SER A 10 -21.83 6.59 7.12
N SER A 11 -20.60 6.07 7.27
CA SER A 11 -20.01 5.00 6.42
C SER A 11 -18.50 4.79 6.65
N SER A 12 -18.00 4.87 7.89
CA SER A 12 -16.70 4.25 8.18
C SER A 12 -16.91 2.73 8.16
N SER A 13 -16.92 2.13 6.96
CA SER A 13 -16.71 0.70 6.86
C SER A 13 -15.38 0.44 7.58
N THR A 14 -15.44 -0.30 8.69
CA THR A 14 -14.26 -0.71 9.43
C THR A 14 -13.32 -1.36 8.44
N ILE A 15 -12.17 -0.72 8.16
CA ILE A 15 -11.11 -1.29 7.32
C ILE A 15 -10.77 -2.63 7.99
N LYS A 16 -11.25 -3.74 7.41
CA LYS A 16 -10.90 -5.07 7.90
C LYS A 16 -9.42 -5.24 7.56
N SER A 17 -8.57 -5.25 8.59
CA SER A 17 -7.18 -5.63 8.41
C SER A 17 -7.14 -6.99 7.73
N GLN A 18 -6.44 -7.09 6.60
CA GLN A 18 -6.22 -8.37 5.95
C GLN A 18 -5.37 -9.22 6.91
N SER A 19 -6.00 -10.17 7.60
CA SER A 19 -5.28 -11.18 8.37
C SER A 19 -4.62 -12.12 7.38
N ILE A 20 -3.45 -11.73 6.90
CA ILE A 20 -2.56 -12.63 6.18
C ILE A 20 -2.08 -13.63 7.22
N ASP A 21 -2.58 -14.87 7.16
CA ASP A 21 -2.03 -15.99 7.91
C ASP A 21 -0.67 -16.33 7.28
N SER A 22 0.32 -15.47 7.53
CA SER A 22 1.70 -15.77 7.20
C SER A 22 2.08 -16.97 8.06
N PRO A 23 2.55 -18.10 7.49
CA PRO A 23 3.03 -19.20 8.30
C PRO A 23 4.28 -18.74 9.06
N PHE A 24 4.08 -18.15 10.23
CA PHE A 24 5.07 -18.04 11.30
C PHE A 24 5.18 -19.43 11.94
N SER A 25 5.38 -20.45 11.10
CA SER A 25 5.84 -21.74 11.58
C SER A 25 7.24 -21.48 12.12
N SER A 26 7.43 -21.79 13.40
CA SER A 26 8.67 -21.71 14.13
C SER A 26 9.76 -22.54 13.45
N PHE A 27 10.40 -22.01 12.42
CA PHE A 27 11.57 -22.63 11.83
C PHE A 27 12.79 -22.23 12.67
N ALA A 28 12.84 -22.78 13.88
CA ALA A 28 14.09 -22.98 14.60
C ALA A 28 14.92 -24.03 13.83
N SER A 29 15.43 -23.65 12.66
CA SER A 29 16.49 -24.39 11.98
C SER A 29 17.70 -23.48 11.96
N GLU A 30 18.48 -23.62 13.04
CA GLU A 30 19.89 -23.29 13.19
C GLU A 30 20.47 -22.34 12.11
N LEU A 31 20.22 -21.04 12.30
CA LEU A 31 20.79 -19.95 11.53
C LEU A 31 22.32 -19.92 11.71
N LYS A 32 23.07 -20.46 10.74
CA LYS A 32 24.54 -20.38 10.74
C LYS A 32 25.07 -19.01 10.27
N ASN A 33 24.22 -18.16 9.66
CA ASN A 33 24.64 -16.87 9.11
C ASN A 33 23.57 -15.77 9.33
N PRO A 34 23.91 -14.67 10.04
CA PRO A 34 22.98 -13.58 10.34
C PRO A 34 22.60 -12.70 9.13
N PHE A 35 23.21 -12.91 7.96
CA PHE A 35 22.88 -12.19 6.72
C PHE A 35 22.00 -12.99 5.77
N VAL A 36 21.75 -14.27 6.07
CA VAL A 36 20.82 -15.09 5.29
C VAL A 36 19.47 -15.00 5.99
N ILE A 37 18.56 -14.19 5.45
CA ILE A 37 17.18 -14.07 5.96
C ILE A 37 16.37 -15.26 5.43
N PRO A 38 16.12 -16.32 6.21
CA PRO A 38 15.31 -17.44 5.77
C PRO A 38 13.86 -17.00 5.95
N GLY A 39 13.12 -16.81 4.86
CA GLY A 39 11.70 -16.50 4.96
C GLY A 39 11.16 -15.41 4.03
N ILE A 40 11.97 -14.77 3.18
CA ILE A 40 11.40 -14.00 2.06
C ILE A 40 10.90 -14.98 0.99
N ARG A 41 9.80 -15.67 1.30
CA ARG A 41 9.00 -16.38 0.31
C ARG A 41 8.15 -15.34 -0.40
N ASN A 42 8.01 -15.44 -1.71
CA ASN A 42 7.08 -14.60 -2.49
C ASN A 42 5.66 -14.84 -1.96
N LEU A 43 5.24 -14.00 -1.02
CA LEU A 43 3.90 -14.03 -0.46
C LEU A 43 2.93 -13.63 -1.58
N GLN A 44 2.13 -14.58 -2.04
CA GLN A 44 1.07 -14.31 -3.00
C GLN A 44 -0.06 -13.59 -2.27
N ILE A 45 0.01 -12.25 -2.29
CA ILE A 45 -1.03 -11.38 -1.75
C ILE A 45 -2.03 -11.11 -2.89
N GLU A 46 -3.30 -11.33 -2.60
CA GLU A 46 -4.42 -10.84 -3.41
C GLU A 46 -4.38 -9.31 -3.39
N SER A 47 -4.05 -8.68 -4.53
CA SER A 47 -3.84 -7.24 -4.63
C SER A 47 -5.09 -6.42 -4.30
N GLN A 48 -6.28 -6.96 -4.58
CA GLN A 48 -7.59 -6.29 -4.39
C GLN A 48 -7.71 -4.89 -5.04
N LEU A 49 -6.80 -4.54 -5.95
CA LEU A 49 -6.82 -3.26 -6.65
C LEU A 49 -7.92 -3.23 -7.71
N ASN A 50 -8.56 -2.07 -7.86
CA ASN A 50 -9.51 -1.85 -8.94
C ASN A 50 -8.76 -1.71 -10.28
N PRO A 51 -9.01 -2.57 -11.28
CA PRO A 51 -8.28 -2.54 -12.55
C PRO A 51 -8.54 -1.26 -13.37
N ASN A 52 -9.56 -0.47 -13.03
CA ASN A 52 -9.85 0.80 -13.70
C ASN A 52 -8.95 1.96 -13.23
N TYR A 53 -8.27 1.81 -12.10
CA TYR A 53 -7.43 2.85 -11.51
C TYR A 53 -5.98 2.66 -11.94
N THR A 54 -5.69 3.08 -13.16
CA THR A 54 -4.36 3.05 -13.76
C THR A 54 -3.92 4.46 -14.15
N PHE A 55 -2.61 4.68 -14.29
CA PHE A 55 -2.10 5.97 -14.76
C PHE A 55 -2.54 6.29 -16.20
N GLU A 56 -2.73 5.28 -17.04
CA GLU A 56 -3.23 5.43 -18.42
C GLU A 56 -4.65 6.03 -18.46
N ASN A 57 -5.51 5.60 -17.52
CA ASN A 57 -6.89 6.09 -17.41
C ASN A 57 -7.02 7.36 -16.55
N PHE A 58 -5.91 7.88 -16.03
CA PHE A 58 -5.90 9.11 -15.25
C PHE A 58 -5.63 10.31 -16.15
N LEU A 59 -6.68 11.11 -16.39
CA LEU A 59 -6.56 12.34 -17.19
C LEU A 59 -5.70 13.38 -16.46
N GLU A 60 -4.65 13.85 -17.13
CA GLU A 60 -3.76 14.88 -16.61
C GLU A 60 -4.21 16.29 -17.03
N GLY A 61 -4.03 17.24 -16.11
CA GLY A 61 -4.11 18.67 -16.30
C GLY A 61 -3.20 19.38 -15.30
N ASP A 62 -3.14 20.71 -15.33
CA ASP A 62 -2.12 21.47 -14.58
C ASP A 62 -2.15 21.20 -13.06
N SER A 63 -3.35 21.06 -12.49
CA SER A 63 -3.53 20.86 -11.05
C SER A 63 -3.04 19.49 -10.55
N ASN A 64 -3.12 18.45 -11.37
CA ASN A 64 -2.81 17.08 -10.95
C ASN A 64 -1.51 16.52 -11.57
N ARG A 65 -0.89 17.27 -12.48
CA ARG A 65 0.35 16.89 -13.18
C ARG A 65 1.49 16.54 -12.23
N LEU A 66 1.71 17.34 -11.20
CA LEU A 66 2.76 17.06 -10.20
C LEU A 66 2.51 15.73 -9.48
N ALA A 67 1.30 15.55 -8.94
CA ALA A 67 0.93 14.33 -8.22
C ALA A 67 1.03 13.08 -9.10
N ARG A 68 0.60 13.17 -10.37
CA ARG A 68 0.74 12.07 -11.33
C ARG A 68 2.21 11.72 -11.58
N SER A 69 3.04 12.73 -11.81
CA SER A 69 4.48 12.52 -12.07
C SER A 69 5.21 11.89 -10.88
N ALA A 70 4.89 12.33 -9.66
CA ALA A 70 5.42 11.75 -8.44
C ALA A 70 4.97 10.29 -8.28
N GLY A 71 3.68 10.01 -8.51
CA GLY A 71 3.13 8.66 -8.46
C GLY A 71 3.83 7.69 -9.43
N ILE A 72 4.07 8.14 -10.67
CA ILE A 72 4.79 7.35 -11.69
C ILE A 72 6.25 7.11 -11.28
N ALA A 73 6.93 8.12 -10.73
CA ALA A 73 8.31 7.98 -10.29
C ALA A 73 8.44 6.95 -9.14
N VAL A 74 7.53 7.01 -8.16
CA VAL A 74 7.46 6.05 -7.05
C VAL A 74 7.12 4.65 -7.55
N SER A 75 6.17 4.49 -8.48
CA SER A 75 5.82 3.18 -9.01
C SER A 75 6.95 2.54 -9.80
N ASN A 76 7.73 3.34 -10.54
CA ASN A 76 8.86 2.85 -11.32
C ASN A 76 10.07 2.49 -10.46
N LYS A 77 10.30 3.21 -9.36
CA LYS A 77 11.43 2.97 -8.45
C LYS A 77 11.01 3.12 -6.99
N PRO A 78 10.30 2.13 -6.42
CA PRO A 78 9.80 2.22 -5.06
C PRO A 78 10.96 2.40 -4.07
N GLY A 79 10.88 3.44 -3.25
CA GLY A 79 11.92 3.78 -2.25
C GLY A 79 13.21 4.39 -2.81
N GLY A 80 13.34 4.57 -4.13
CA GLY A 80 14.54 5.11 -4.78
C GLY A 80 14.35 6.47 -5.45
N THR A 81 13.23 7.13 -5.19
CA THR A 81 12.87 8.46 -5.67
C THR A 81 12.87 9.45 -4.51
N SER A 82 13.15 10.73 -4.79
CA SER A 82 13.08 11.83 -3.80
C SER A 82 11.71 12.51 -3.75
N PHE A 83 10.79 12.13 -4.64
CA PHE A 83 9.36 12.46 -4.52
C PHE A 83 8.73 11.75 -3.32
#